data_AF-K9GBN8-F1
#
_entry.id   AF-K9GBN8-F1
#
_cell.length_a   1.000
_cell.length_b   1.000
_cell.length_c   1.000
_cell.angle_alpha   90.00
_cell.angle_beta   90.00
_cell.angle_gamma   90.00
#
_symmetry.space_group_name_H-M   'P 1'
#
loop_
_entity.id
_entity.type
_entity.pdbx_description
1 polymer ?
#
loop_
_entity_poly.entity_id
_entity_poly.type
_entity_poly.pdbx_seq_one_letter_code
_entity_poly.pdbx_strand_id
1 'polypeptide(L)'
;MPGVPTGRACDGCRKQKKKCDEKQPTCGRCLRLKVSCVGSGQQRFKFKQHQFPPKPTQSSQITFILKSRLIEEENDFFAMPQAFPSNNMTSLTNSFVSAINRSTDLRYNMWWSFGLFLEDVPRRLGSNEALDRAVDALTTAHAGFCTRQPVPAAALVKFSHALKILGVYLDDPIQASTSSTLCAVIILLICQTFTETAGK
;
A
#
# COMPACT_ATOMS: atom_id res chain seq x y z
N MET A 1 -36.38 -18.08 19.60
CA MET A 1 -35.63 -17.23 18.65
C MET A 1 -36.59 -16.76 17.56
N PRO A 2 -36.85 -15.45 17.36
CA PRO A 2 -37.71 -15.01 16.28
C PRO A 2 -37.05 -15.31 14.93
N GLY A 3 -37.67 -16.20 14.16
CA GLY A 3 -37.14 -16.80 12.94
C GLY A 3 -36.95 -15.81 11.80
N VAL A 4 -35.98 -16.12 10.93
CA VAL A 4 -35.71 -15.40 9.69
C VAL A 4 -37.01 -15.30 8.87
N PRO A 5 -37.38 -14.13 8.32
CA PRO A 5 -38.62 -13.99 7.55
C PRO A 5 -38.62 -14.90 6.33
N THR A 6 -39.50 -15.89 6.31
CA THR A 6 -39.65 -16.88 5.22
C THR A 6 -40.53 -16.39 4.07
N GLY A 7 -41.10 -15.19 4.16
CA GLY A 7 -42.05 -14.66 3.18
C GLY A 7 -41.42 -14.35 1.82
N ARG A 8 -42.11 -14.75 0.73
CA ARG A 8 -41.68 -14.60 -0.68
C ARG A 8 -42.40 -13.46 -1.42
N ALA A 9 -42.91 -12.49 -0.66
CA ALA A 9 -43.62 -11.34 -1.21
C ALA A 9 -42.67 -10.40 -1.99
N CYS A 10 -43.14 -9.86 -3.11
CA CYS A 10 -42.41 -8.87 -3.90
C CYS A 10 -42.23 -7.54 -3.14
N ASP A 11 -41.30 -6.71 -3.60
CA ASP A 11 -40.97 -5.44 -2.95
C ASP A 11 -42.15 -4.48 -2.82
N GLY A 12 -42.96 -4.35 -3.88
CA GLY A 12 -44.11 -3.45 -3.90
C GLY A 12 -45.18 -3.83 -2.86
N CYS A 13 -45.51 -5.12 -2.77
CA CYS A 13 -46.50 -5.59 -1.81
C CYS A 13 -46.00 -5.49 -0.36
N ARG A 14 -44.71 -5.74 -0.14
CA ARG A 14 -44.12 -5.67 1.20
C ARG A 14 -43.97 -4.25 1.72
N LYS A 15 -43.55 -3.29 0.88
CA LYS A 15 -43.54 -1.85 1.20
C LYS A 15 -44.91 -1.37 1.64
N GLN A 16 -45.96 -1.87 1.00
CA GLN A 16 -47.36 -1.52 1.33
C GLN A 16 -47.99 -2.42 2.41
N LYS A 17 -47.25 -3.39 2.97
CA LYS A 17 -47.75 -4.37 3.95
C LYS A 17 -49.04 -5.10 3.51
N LYS A 18 -49.13 -5.46 2.23
CA LYS A 18 -50.26 -6.21 1.66
C LYS A 18 -49.81 -7.60 1.19
N LYS A 19 -50.74 -8.56 1.16
CA LYS A 19 -50.46 -9.93 0.72
C LYS A 19 -50.05 -9.93 -0.77
N CYS A 20 -49.05 -10.75 -1.10
CA CYS A 20 -48.54 -10.94 -2.45
C CYS A 20 -49.04 -12.28 -3.00
N ASP A 21 -49.44 -12.32 -4.26
CA ASP A 21 -49.95 -13.53 -4.92
C ASP A 21 -48.84 -14.45 -5.45
N GLU A 22 -47.57 -14.05 -5.28
CA GLU A 22 -46.33 -14.79 -5.63
C GLU A 22 -46.20 -15.27 -7.10
N LYS A 23 -47.13 -14.91 -7.99
CA LYS A 23 -47.07 -15.20 -9.43
C LYS A 23 -45.85 -14.55 -10.09
N GLN A 24 -45.19 -15.30 -10.97
CA GLN A 24 -44.07 -14.83 -11.81
C GLN A 24 -44.53 -14.62 -13.25
N PRO A 25 -44.00 -13.61 -13.99
CA PRO A 25 -42.98 -12.64 -13.58
C PRO A 25 -43.51 -11.48 -12.72
N THR A 26 -44.82 -11.21 -12.76
CA THR A 26 -45.44 -10.06 -12.08
C THR A 26 -46.60 -10.52 -11.19
N CYS A 27 -46.64 -10.02 -9.95
CA CYS A 27 -47.72 -10.29 -9.01
C CYS A 27 -49.06 -9.69 -9.52
N GLY A 28 -50.20 -10.34 -9.28
CA GLY A 28 -51.50 -9.90 -9.83
C GLY A 28 -51.90 -8.48 -9.42
N ARG A 29 -51.54 -8.06 -8.20
CA ARG A 29 -51.71 -6.67 -7.74
C ARG A 29 -50.79 -5.68 -8.45
N CYS A 30 -49.54 -6.06 -8.65
CA CYS A 30 -48.53 -5.25 -9.32
C CYS A 30 -48.91 -5.02 -10.79
N LEU A 31 -49.48 -6.04 -11.44
CA LEU A 31 -50.01 -5.98 -12.80
C LEU A 31 -51.18 -4.99 -12.91
N ARG A 32 -52.17 -5.08 -12.01
CA ARG A 32 -53.32 -4.16 -12.00
C ARG A 32 -52.93 -2.71 -11.74
N LEU A 33 -51.98 -2.50 -10.83
CA LEU A 33 -51.51 -1.17 -10.46
C LEU A 33 -50.44 -0.63 -11.42
N LYS A 34 -49.99 -1.42 -12.40
CA LYS A 34 -48.89 -1.09 -13.33
C LYS A 34 -47.62 -0.62 -12.61
N VAL A 35 -47.29 -1.25 -11.48
CA VAL A 35 -46.08 -0.94 -10.68
C VAL A 35 -45.01 -2.00 -10.90
N SER A 36 -43.74 -1.59 -10.89
CA SER A 36 -42.59 -2.49 -11.04
C SER A 36 -42.60 -3.58 -9.96
N CYS A 37 -42.51 -4.83 -10.43
CA CYS A 37 -42.64 -6.00 -9.60
C CYS A 37 -41.30 -6.74 -9.50
N VAL A 38 -40.57 -6.49 -8.41
CA VAL A 38 -39.24 -7.08 -8.20
C VAL A 38 -39.32 -8.20 -7.16
N GLY A 39 -38.86 -9.39 -7.55
CA GLY A 39 -38.69 -10.55 -6.67
C GLY A 39 -39.97 -11.23 -6.22
N SER A 40 -41.00 -11.35 -7.07
CA SER A 40 -42.18 -12.17 -6.77
C SER A 40 -41.81 -13.65 -6.64
N GLY A 41 -42.18 -14.27 -5.51
CA GLY A 41 -41.96 -15.70 -5.30
C GLY A 41 -40.50 -16.07 -4.96
N GLN A 42 -39.59 -15.09 -4.84
CA GLN A 42 -38.19 -15.32 -4.48
C GLN A 42 -37.99 -15.17 -2.96
N GLN A 43 -37.33 -16.16 -2.35
CA GLN A 43 -36.95 -16.11 -0.94
C GLN A 43 -35.72 -15.20 -0.76
N ARG A 44 -35.78 -14.32 0.25
CA ARG A 44 -34.67 -13.40 0.54
C ARG A 44 -33.98 -13.79 1.82
N PHE A 45 -32.66 -13.87 1.75
CA PHE A 45 -31.80 -14.06 2.91
C PHE A 45 -31.39 -12.68 3.44
N LYS A 46 -31.54 -12.45 4.74
CA LYS A 46 -31.02 -11.25 5.41
C LYS A 46 -29.98 -11.69 6.42
N PHE A 47 -28.72 -11.37 6.15
CA PHE A 47 -27.65 -11.56 7.12
C PHE A 47 -27.86 -10.57 8.28
N LYS A 48 -27.91 -11.09 9.51
CA LYS A 48 -27.98 -10.28 10.73
C LYS A 48 -26.63 -10.41 11.42
N GLN A 49 -25.85 -9.34 11.43
CA GLN A 49 -24.59 -9.29 12.16
C GLN A 49 -24.91 -9.24 13.66
N HIS A 50 -24.51 -10.28 14.40
CA HIS A 50 -24.62 -10.31 15.85
C HIS A 50 -23.41 -9.58 16.42
N GLN A 51 -23.63 -8.45 17.08
CA GLN A 51 -22.58 -7.76 17.82
C GLN A 51 -22.59 -8.29 19.26
N PHE A 52 -21.51 -8.96 19.66
CA PHE A 52 -21.31 -9.39 21.05
C PHE A 52 -20.90 -8.17 21.90
N PRO A 53 -21.46 -7.98 23.11
CA PRO A 53 -20.98 -6.94 24.02
C PRO A 53 -19.59 -7.32 24.58
N PRO A 54 -18.63 -6.38 24.66
CA PRO A 54 -17.28 -6.66 25.13
C PRO A 54 -17.22 -6.81 26.66
N LYS A 55 -16.55 -7.86 27.16
CA LYS A 55 -16.14 -8.00 28.58
C LYS A 55 -14.79 -7.30 28.79
N PRO A 56 -14.51 -6.70 29.96
CA PRO A 56 -13.21 -6.14 30.26
C PRO A 56 -12.34 -7.19 30.98
N THR A 57 -11.25 -7.63 30.34
CA THR A 57 -10.15 -8.31 31.03
C THR A 57 -8.82 -7.84 30.49
N GLN A 58 -7.92 -7.52 31.43
CA GLN A 58 -6.58 -7.01 31.25
C GLN A 58 -5.65 -7.99 30.52
N SER A 59 -4.59 -7.40 29.97
CA SER A 59 -3.41 -8.03 29.35
C SER A 59 -3.47 -8.18 27.83
N SER A 60 -2.84 -7.18 27.20
CA SER A 60 -1.91 -7.31 26.08
C SER A 60 -2.36 -8.13 24.88
N GLN A 61 -3.00 -7.46 23.93
CA GLN A 61 -2.52 -7.28 22.54
C GLN A 61 -3.66 -6.76 21.65
N ILE A 62 -3.32 -5.74 20.86
CA ILE A 62 -3.90 -5.40 19.55
C ILE A 62 -5.41 -5.13 19.57
N THR A 63 -5.77 -3.85 19.63
CA THR A 63 -7.12 -3.39 19.28
C THR A 63 -7.04 -2.17 18.38
N PHE A 64 -7.35 -2.40 17.11
CA PHE A 64 -7.83 -1.39 16.18
C PHE A 64 -9.04 -0.68 16.80
N ILE A 65 -8.91 0.61 17.04
CA ILE A 65 -10.02 1.50 17.38
C ILE A 65 -10.42 2.22 16.10
N LEU A 66 -11.60 1.92 15.60
CA LEU A 66 -12.36 2.82 14.74
C LEU A 66 -13.45 3.46 15.60
N LYS A 67 -13.39 4.79 15.78
CA LYS A 67 -14.49 5.58 16.36
C LYS A 67 -14.83 6.77 15.46
N SER A 68 -15.93 6.57 14.72
CA SER A 68 -16.98 7.51 14.27
C SER A 68 -16.72 9.04 14.16
N ARG A 69 -16.89 9.55 12.91
CA ARG A 69 -17.74 10.68 12.40
C ARG A 69 -17.74 12.02 13.17
N LEU A 70 -17.57 13.19 12.54
CA LEU A 70 -18.43 13.82 11.51
C LEU A 70 -17.79 15.09 10.87
N ILE A 71 -17.89 15.21 9.52
CA ILE A 71 -18.07 16.40 8.62
C ILE A 71 -16.92 17.45 8.66
N GLU A 72 -16.15 17.79 7.60
CA GLU A 72 -16.45 18.31 6.25
C GLU A 72 -15.26 18.10 5.27
N GLU A 73 -15.60 17.93 3.98
CA GLU A 73 -14.76 17.95 2.75
C GLU A 73 -13.30 17.44 2.80
N GLU A 74 -13.02 16.21 2.34
CA GLU A 74 -11.67 15.86 1.82
C GLU A 74 -11.62 14.49 1.10
N ASN A 75 -11.20 14.54 -0.17
CA ASN A 75 -10.65 13.50 -1.07
C ASN A 75 -10.75 12.01 -0.63
N ASP A 76 -11.62 11.24 -1.29
CA ASP A 76 -11.71 9.78 -1.19
C ASP A 76 -10.41 9.09 -1.67
N PHE A 77 -9.40 9.00 -0.80
CA PHE A 77 -8.32 8.04 -0.95
C PHE A 77 -8.82 6.66 -0.50
N PHE A 78 -9.20 5.83 -1.48
CA PHE A 78 -9.37 4.39 -1.28
C PHE A 78 -8.10 3.80 -0.63
N ALA A 79 -8.18 3.42 0.64
CA ALA A 79 -7.11 2.66 1.28
C ALA A 79 -7.04 1.29 0.61
N MET A 80 -6.03 1.10 -0.24
CA MET A 80 -5.70 -0.17 -0.89
C MET A 80 -5.50 -1.25 0.20
N PRO A 81 -5.98 -2.48 0.01
CA PRO A 81 -5.59 -3.59 0.88
C PRO A 81 -4.08 -3.79 0.77
N GLN A 82 -3.32 -3.41 1.79
CA GLN A 82 -1.89 -3.68 1.85
C GLN A 82 -1.68 -5.13 2.26
N ALA A 83 -1.64 -6.02 1.28
CA ALA A 83 -1.18 -7.37 1.45
C ALA A 83 -0.54 -7.90 0.16
N PHE A 84 0.45 -7.18 -0.35
CA PHE A 84 1.52 -7.87 -1.09
C PHE A 84 2.41 -8.54 -0.04
N PRO A 85 2.80 -9.81 -0.21
CA PRO A 85 3.88 -10.37 0.59
C PRO A 85 5.10 -9.46 0.39
N SER A 86 5.46 -8.71 1.42
CA SER A 86 6.61 -7.80 1.39
C SER A 86 7.75 -8.45 2.17
N ASN A 87 8.84 -8.72 1.47
CA ASN A 87 10.14 -9.02 2.07
C ASN A 87 11.02 -7.76 2.05
N ASN A 88 12.15 -7.80 2.76
CA ASN A 88 13.06 -6.64 2.84
C ASN A 88 13.48 -6.13 1.46
N MET A 89 13.72 -7.04 0.50
CA MET A 89 14.09 -6.68 -0.87
C MET A 89 12.98 -5.92 -1.59
N THR A 90 11.74 -6.44 -1.58
CA THR A 90 10.59 -5.76 -2.20
C THR A 90 10.33 -4.40 -1.58
N SER A 91 10.53 -4.25 -0.26
CA SER A 91 10.41 -2.95 0.40
C SER A 91 11.47 -1.98 -0.09
N LEU A 92 12.73 -2.42 -0.17
CA LEU A 92 13.84 -1.60 -0.63
C LEU A 92 13.68 -1.20 -2.10
N THR A 93 13.29 -2.15 -2.97
CA THR A 93 12.97 -1.88 -4.37
C THR A 93 11.82 -0.88 -4.49
N ASN A 94 10.74 -1.04 -3.71
CA ASN A 94 9.61 -0.11 -3.74
C ASN A 94 10.00 1.29 -3.26
N SER A 95 10.80 1.40 -2.19
CA SER A 95 11.34 2.67 -1.70
C SER A 95 12.19 3.37 -2.76
N PHE A 96 13.06 2.63 -3.44
CA PHE A 96 13.88 3.18 -4.52
C PHE A 96 13.04 3.60 -5.74
N VAL A 97 12.11 2.74 -6.18
CA VAL A 97 11.19 3.03 -7.29
C VAL A 97 10.36 4.28 -7.00
N SER A 98 9.90 4.47 -5.76
CA SER A 98 9.20 5.69 -5.35
C SER A 98 10.08 6.93 -5.44
N ALA A 99 11.37 6.82 -5.12
CA ALA A 99 12.31 7.95 -5.16
C ALA A 99 12.67 8.39 -6.60
N ILE A 100 12.57 7.48 -7.57
CA ILE A 100 12.83 7.73 -8.99
C ILE A 100 11.55 7.90 -9.83
N ASN A 101 10.38 7.83 -9.21
CA ASN A 101 9.12 7.89 -9.94
C ASN A 101 8.94 9.28 -10.58
N ARG A 102 8.66 9.34 -11.87
CA ARG A 102 8.50 10.60 -12.64
C ARG A 102 7.40 11.52 -12.10
N SER A 103 6.40 10.98 -11.42
CA SER A 103 5.29 11.75 -10.84
C SER A 103 5.66 12.45 -9.52
N THR A 104 6.81 12.14 -8.93
CA THR A 104 7.29 12.81 -7.71
C THR A 104 7.75 14.23 -8.02
N ASP A 105 7.53 15.17 -7.08
CA ASP A 105 7.93 16.59 -7.20
C ASP A 105 9.39 16.70 -7.67
N LEU A 106 9.60 17.47 -8.75
CA LEU A 106 10.88 17.67 -9.43
C LEU A 106 12.03 18.00 -8.46
N ARG A 107 11.74 18.76 -7.40
CA ARG A 107 12.73 19.17 -6.38
C ARG A 107 13.38 18.01 -5.64
N TYR A 108 12.64 16.91 -5.48
CA TYR A 108 13.05 15.75 -4.69
C TYR A 108 13.24 14.51 -5.56
N ASN A 109 13.13 14.65 -6.87
CA ASN A 109 13.08 13.51 -7.75
C ASN A 109 14.48 13.10 -8.21
N MET A 110 14.90 11.91 -7.79
CA MET A 110 16.24 11.39 -8.10
C MET A 110 16.46 11.16 -9.60
N TRP A 111 15.41 10.76 -10.31
CA TRP A 111 15.45 10.55 -11.76
C TRP A 111 15.90 11.81 -12.49
N TRP A 112 15.29 12.94 -12.16
CA TRP A 112 15.57 14.22 -12.80
C TRP A 112 16.94 14.77 -12.39
N SER A 113 17.43 14.45 -11.19
CA SER A 113 18.74 14.91 -10.71
C SER A 113 19.92 14.10 -11.26
N PHE A 114 19.79 12.78 -11.40
CA PHE A 114 20.93 11.89 -11.69
C PHE A 114 20.79 11.10 -13.00
N GLY A 115 19.64 11.19 -13.68
CA GLY A 115 19.45 10.71 -15.04
C GLY A 115 18.89 9.29 -15.19
N LEU A 116 18.87 8.84 -16.44
CA LEU A 116 18.12 7.67 -16.91
C LEU A 116 18.61 6.34 -16.33
N PHE A 117 19.89 6.24 -15.94
CA PHE A 117 20.49 4.97 -15.51
C PHE A 117 19.79 4.38 -14.27
N LEU A 118 19.13 5.21 -13.46
CA LEU A 118 18.40 4.78 -12.28
C LEU A 118 17.22 3.84 -12.62
N GLU A 119 16.73 3.81 -13.86
CA GLU A 119 15.64 2.92 -14.31
C GLU A 119 16.06 1.47 -14.40
N ASP A 120 17.35 1.25 -14.64
CA ASP A 120 17.92 -0.09 -14.78
C ASP A 120 18.27 -0.70 -13.42
N VAL A 121 18.38 0.13 -12.37
CA VAL A 121 18.78 -0.31 -11.03
C VAL A 121 17.78 -1.29 -10.40
N PRO A 122 16.44 -1.05 -10.40
CA PRO A 122 15.44 -1.98 -9.85
C PRO A 122 15.56 -3.42 -10.36
N ARG A 123 15.94 -3.58 -11.64
CA ARG A 123 16.07 -4.90 -12.27
C ARG A 123 17.30 -5.70 -11.80
N ARG A 124 18.25 -5.04 -11.13
CA ARG A 124 19.56 -5.58 -10.77
C ARG A 124 19.72 -5.83 -9.26
N LEU A 125 18.76 -5.34 -8.50
CA LEU A 125 18.63 -5.56 -7.06
C LEU A 125 18.44 -7.04 -6.72
N GLY A 126 19.06 -7.48 -5.64
CA GLY A 126 19.07 -8.87 -5.18
C GLY A 126 20.09 -9.77 -5.85
N SER A 127 20.82 -9.28 -6.86
CA SER A 127 21.91 -10.04 -7.51
C SER A 127 23.28 -9.73 -6.92
N ASN A 128 23.45 -8.55 -6.30
CA ASN A 128 24.74 -8.10 -5.78
C ASN A 128 24.52 -7.33 -4.47
N GLU A 129 25.12 -7.83 -3.39
CA GLU A 129 24.93 -7.26 -2.06
C GLU A 129 25.47 -5.84 -1.95
N ALA A 130 26.59 -5.50 -2.60
CA ALA A 130 27.13 -4.15 -2.58
C ALA A 130 26.15 -3.13 -3.16
N LEU A 131 25.48 -3.49 -4.27
CA LEU A 131 24.46 -2.64 -4.89
C LEU A 131 23.23 -2.49 -3.98
N ASP A 132 22.76 -3.57 -3.40
CA ASP A 132 21.57 -3.56 -2.53
C ASP A 132 21.79 -2.67 -1.30
N ARG A 133 22.97 -2.77 -0.68
CA ARG A 133 23.34 -1.94 0.49
C ARG A 133 23.56 -0.48 0.13
N ALA A 134 24.13 -0.21 -1.04
CA ALA A 134 24.28 1.15 -1.56
C ALA A 134 22.91 1.81 -1.79
N VAL A 135 21.96 1.08 -2.37
CA VAL A 135 20.58 1.55 -2.59
C VAL A 135 19.85 1.77 -1.26
N ASP A 136 20.03 0.89 -0.27
CA ASP A 136 19.46 1.07 1.08
C ASP A 136 19.95 2.37 1.75
N ALA A 137 21.26 2.62 1.69
CA ALA A 137 21.86 3.84 2.22
C ALA A 137 21.30 5.09 1.52
N LEU A 138 21.26 5.06 0.18
CA LEU A 138 20.79 6.18 -0.64
C LEU A 138 19.32 6.50 -0.40
N THR A 139 18.44 5.49 -0.42
CA THR A 139 17.01 5.68 -0.16
C THR A 139 16.74 6.19 1.24
N THR A 140 17.51 5.73 2.24
CA THR A 140 17.40 6.23 3.62
C THR A 140 17.84 7.70 3.71
N ALA A 141 18.95 8.08 3.08
CA ALA A 141 19.43 9.46 3.05
C ALA A 141 18.45 10.38 2.32
N HIS A 142 17.94 9.93 1.17
CA HIS A 142 16.97 10.65 0.35
C HIS A 142 15.63 10.87 1.07
N ALA A 143 15.14 9.87 1.82
CA ALA A 143 13.94 10.03 2.65
C ALA A 143 14.11 11.12 3.72
N GLY A 144 15.30 11.19 4.34
CA GLY A 144 15.66 12.28 5.26
C GLY A 144 15.65 13.64 4.56
N PHE A 145 16.25 13.72 3.37
CA PHE A 145 16.26 14.93 2.54
C PHE A 145 14.84 15.40 2.15
N CYS A 146 13.97 14.50 1.72
CA CYS A 146 12.57 14.80 1.37
C CYS A 146 11.79 15.36 2.57
N THR A 147 12.06 14.85 3.77
CA THR A 147 11.40 15.29 5.01
C THR A 147 12.07 16.51 5.66
N ARG A 148 13.07 17.10 4.99
CA ARG A 148 13.91 18.22 5.50
C ARG A 148 14.50 17.94 6.88
N GLN A 149 14.75 16.67 7.17
CA GLN A 149 15.41 16.26 8.40
C GLN A 149 16.93 16.35 8.21
N PRO A 150 17.69 16.60 9.29
CA PRO A 150 19.14 16.38 9.25
C PRO A 150 19.42 14.94 8.83
N VAL A 151 20.59 14.72 8.22
CA VAL A 151 20.97 13.39 7.72
C VAL A 151 20.85 12.37 8.86
N PRO A 152 19.98 11.35 8.71
CA PRO A 152 19.73 10.42 9.79
C PRO A 152 20.99 9.60 10.07
N ALA A 153 21.34 9.40 11.34
CA ALA A 153 22.50 8.58 11.73
C ALA A 153 22.45 7.17 11.12
N ALA A 154 21.23 6.62 10.96
CA ALA A 154 21.00 5.35 10.26
C ALA A 154 21.50 5.36 8.81
N ALA A 155 21.35 6.47 8.07
CA ALA A 155 21.88 6.58 6.71
C ALA A 155 23.42 6.56 6.69
N LEU A 156 24.08 7.23 7.63
CA LEU A 156 25.55 7.22 7.74
C LEU A 156 26.09 5.83 8.10
N VAL A 157 25.41 5.12 9.00
CA VAL A 157 25.76 3.73 9.34
C VAL A 157 25.60 2.83 8.11
N LYS A 158 24.49 2.94 7.38
CA LYS A 158 24.27 2.18 6.15
C LYS A 158 25.29 2.52 5.06
N PHE A 159 25.64 3.79 4.91
CA PHE A 159 26.63 4.27 3.94
C PHE A 159 28.03 3.72 4.24
N SER A 160 28.49 3.83 5.49
CA SER A 160 29.79 3.29 5.90
C SER A 160 29.84 1.76 5.77
N HIS A 161 28.73 1.08 6.04
CA HIS A 161 28.61 -0.36 5.84
C HIS A 161 28.65 -0.74 4.35
N ALA A 162 27.96 0.01 3.48
CA ALA A 162 27.99 -0.21 2.04
C ALA A 162 29.40 0.00 1.46
N LEU A 163 30.15 0.99 1.93
CA LEU A 163 31.56 1.19 1.53
C LEU A 163 32.44 -0.01 1.91
N LYS A 164 32.26 -0.57 3.10
CA LYS A 164 33.01 -1.76 3.53
C LYS A 164 32.72 -2.96 2.63
N ILE A 165 31.45 -3.21 2.32
CA ILE A 165 31.06 -4.30 1.43
C ILE A 165 31.59 -4.06 0.01
N LEU A 166 31.46 -2.84 -0.49
CA LEU A 166 32.00 -2.49 -1.80
C LEU A 166 33.52 -2.74 -1.88
N GLY A 167 34.27 -2.43 -0.82
CA GLY A 167 35.70 -2.74 -0.74
C GLY A 167 36.00 -4.21 -1.01
N VAL A 168 35.25 -5.13 -0.37
CA VAL A 168 35.39 -6.58 -0.60
C VAL A 168 35.13 -6.96 -2.06
N TYR A 169 34.15 -6.34 -2.72
CA TYR A 169 33.86 -6.59 -4.13
C TYR A 169 34.90 -5.98 -5.08
N LEU A 170 35.61 -4.93 -4.66
CA LEU A 170 36.68 -4.30 -5.44
C LEU A 170 38.02 -5.02 -5.30
N ASP A 171 38.23 -5.76 -4.21
CA ASP A 171 39.43 -6.58 -4.00
C ASP A 171 39.51 -7.77 -4.98
N ASP A 172 38.37 -8.27 -5.45
CA ASP A 172 38.30 -9.31 -6.50
C ASP A 172 38.23 -8.66 -7.91
N PRO A 173 39.24 -8.85 -8.77
CA PRO A 173 39.31 -8.20 -10.08
C PRO A 173 38.15 -8.57 -11.02
N ILE A 174 37.57 -9.77 -10.86
CA ILE A 174 36.44 -10.20 -11.70
C ILE A 174 35.19 -9.45 -11.26
N GLN A 175 34.93 -9.40 -9.96
CA GLN A 175 33.77 -8.71 -9.39
C GLN A 175 33.86 -7.19 -9.54
N ALA A 176 35.06 -6.62 -9.42
CA ALA A 176 35.31 -5.18 -9.54
C ALA A 176 34.89 -4.60 -10.91
N SER A 177 34.98 -5.41 -11.97
CA SER A 177 34.60 -5.01 -13.33
C SER A 177 33.15 -5.35 -13.70
N THR A 178 32.41 -6.02 -12.81
CA THR A 178 31.00 -6.32 -13.08
C THR A 178 30.19 -5.03 -13.14
N SER A 179 29.17 -5.02 -13.98
CA SER A 179 28.32 -3.84 -14.09
C SER A 179 27.69 -3.48 -12.73
N SER A 180 27.38 -4.46 -11.87
CA SER A 180 26.63 -4.27 -10.62
C SER A 180 27.45 -3.60 -9.54
N THR A 181 28.75 -3.89 -9.46
CA THR A 181 29.67 -3.19 -8.57
C THR A 181 29.91 -1.76 -9.05
N LEU A 182 30.09 -1.54 -10.35
CA LEU A 182 30.16 -0.18 -10.92
C LEU A 182 28.89 0.64 -10.64
N CYS A 183 27.73 0.00 -10.70
CA CYS A 183 26.47 0.62 -10.32
C CYS A 183 26.45 0.98 -8.83
N ALA A 184 26.92 0.09 -7.95
CA ALA A 184 27.04 0.37 -6.52
C ALA A 184 27.95 1.57 -6.24
N VAL A 185 29.07 1.70 -6.96
CA VAL A 185 29.97 2.87 -6.89
C VAL A 185 29.21 4.16 -7.23
N ILE A 186 28.50 4.18 -8.37
CA ILE A 186 27.73 5.37 -8.80
C ILE A 186 26.64 5.72 -7.78
N ILE A 187 25.92 4.73 -7.24
CA ILE A 187 24.89 4.93 -6.23
C ILE A 187 25.47 5.50 -4.93
N LEU A 188 26.68 5.08 -4.53
CA LEU A 188 27.36 5.64 -3.35
C LEU A 188 27.83 7.08 -3.59
N LEU A 189 28.33 7.41 -4.78
CA LEU A 189 28.67 8.78 -5.14
C LEU A 189 27.44 9.71 -5.06
N ILE A 190 26.28 9.22 -5.49
CA ILE A 190 25.03 9.95 -5.35
C ILE A 190 24.65 10.08 -3.87
N CYS A 191 24.78 9.01 -3.09
CA CYS A 191 24.48 9.05 -1.65
C CYS A 191 25.32 10.10 -0.92
N GLN A 192 26.57 10.29 -1.33
CA GLN A 192 27.47 11.28 -0.76
C GLN A 192 26.92 12.71 -0.87
N THR A 193 26.25 13.05 -1.97
CA THR A 193 25.62 14.38 -2.17
C THR A 193 24.56 14.70 -1.11
N PHE A 194 23.87 13.67 -0.59
CA PHE A 194 22.88 13.82 0.46
C PHE A 194 23.51 13.83 1.86
N THR A 195 24.65 13.17 2.06
CA THR A 195 25.33 13.14 3.36
C THR A 195 26.15 14.39 3.62
N GLU A 196 26.75 14.99 2.59
CA GLU A 196 27.62 16.17 2.73
C GLU A 196 26.84 17.48 2.91
N THR A 197 25.61 17.55 2.42
CA THR A 197 24.75 18.73 2.56
C THR A 197 24.32 19.03 4.00
N ALA A 198 24.54 18.11 4.96
CA ALA A 198 24.30 18.33 6.38
C ALA A 198 25.46 19.02 7.13
N GLY A 199 26.62 19.19 6.49
CA GLY A 199 27.81 19.81 7.12
C GLY A 199 27.91 21.33 6.95
N LYS A 200 26.91 21.99 6.36
CA LYS A 200 26.89 23.45 6.10
C LYS A 200 25.70 24.13 6.75
#